data_AF-A0A662EQB2-F1
#
_entry.id   AF-A0A662EQB2-F1
#
_cell.length_a   1.000
_cell.length_b   1.000
_cell.length_c   1.000
_cell.angle_alpha   90.00
_cell.angle_beta   90.00
_cell.angle_gamma   90.00
#
_symmetry.space_group_name_H-M   'P 1'
#
loop_
_entity.id
_entity.type
_entity.pdbx_description
1 polymer ?
#
loop_
_entity_poly.entity_id
_entity_poly.type
_entity_poly.pdbx_seq_one_letter_code
_entity_poly.pdbx_strand_id
1 'polypeptide(L)' 'MIGKRKAVRIPSELWTAIRENLEAFGASSVEEYVEAVLREDLREKGLLPAYTPEEEREVERRLRDLGYLD' A
#
# COMPACT_ATOMS: atom_id res chain seq x y z
N MET A 1 -10.91 8.88 -1.98
CA MET A 1 -11.16 8.96 -3.44
C MET A 1 -10.47 7.77 -4.11
N ILE A 2 -11.12 7.05 -5.03
CA ILE A 2 -10.42 6.02 -5.82
C ILE A 2 -9.45 6.76 -6.76
N GLY A 3 -8.15 6.72 -6.44
CA GLY A 3 -7.10 7.30 -7.27
C GLY A 3 -7.10 6.68 -8.67
N LYS A 4 -6.61 7.43 -9.66
CA LYS A 4 -6.47 6.91 -11.04
C LYS A 4 -5.52 5.70 -11.03
N ARG A 5 -6.02 4.51 -11.43
CA ARG A 5 -5.22 3.28 -11.54
C ARG A 5 -4.68 3.08 -12.95
N LYS A 6 -3.55 2.38 -13.06
CA LYS A 6 -2.95 1.94 -14.33
C LYS A 6 -2.85 0.42 -14.32
N ALA A 7 -3.08 -0.22 -15.47
CA ALA A 7 -2.93 -1.67 -15.61
C ALA A 7 -1.45 -2.05 -15.81
N VAL A 8 -1.02 -3.09 -15.11
CA VAL A 8 0.30 -3.72 -15.28
C VAL A 8 0.08 -5.17 -15.69
N ARG A 9 0.90 -5.67 -16.63
CA ARG A 9 0.89 -7.08 -17.03
C ARG A 9 2.02 -7.80 -16.32
N ILE A 10 1.72 -8.95 -15.73
CA ILE A 10 2.68 -9.85 -15.09
C ILE A 10 2.62 -11.24 -15.76
N PRO A 11 3.70 -12.02 -15.70
CA PRO A 11 3.70 -13.43 -16.11
C PRO A 11 2.54 -14.22 -15.47
N SER A 12 1.94 -15.12 -16.24
CA SER A 12 0.81 -15.96 -15.78
C SER A 12 1.19 -16.84 -14.59
N GLU A 13 2.43 -17.31 -14.55
CA GLU A 13 2.96 -18.13 -13.45
C GLU A 13 2.94 -17.36 -12.13
N LEU A 14 3.35 -16.09 -12.13
CA LEU A 14 3.30 -15.23 -10.95
C LEU A 14 1.86 -14.97 -10.51
N TRP A 15 0.97 -14.66 -11.46
CA TRP A 15 -0.44 -14.46 -11.13
C TRP A 15 -1.02 -15.73 -10.48
N THR A 16 -0.91 -16.89 -11.12
CA THR A 16 -1.43 -18.15 -10.55
C THR A 16 -0.88 -18.42 -9.14
N ALA A 17 0.42 -18.28 -8.94
CA ALA A 17 1.05 -18.47 -7.64
C ALA A 17 0.48 -17.52 -6.57
N ILE A 18 0.30 -16.23 -6.88
CA ILE A 18 -0.25 -15.29 -5.92
C ILE A 18 -1.73 -15.61 -5.64
N ARG A 19 -2.50 -15.92 -6.67
CA ARG A 19 -3.94 -16.26 -6.55
C ARG A 19 -4.19 -17.39 -5.58
N GLU A 20 -3.40 -18.45 -5.68
CA GLU A 20 -3.57 -19.68 -4.91
C GLU A 20 -3.15 -19.51 -3.44
N ASN A 21 -2.42 -18.44 -3.12
CA ASN A 21 -1.88 -18.18 -1.79
C ASN A 21 -2.42 -16.88 -1.15
N LEU A 22 -3.50 -16.31 -1.70
CA LEU A 22 -4.07 -15.03 -1.22
C LEU A 22 -4.40 -15.03 0.27
N GLU A 23 -5.01 -16.11 0.78
CA GLU A 23 -5.33 -16.26 2.20
C GLU A 23 -4.08 -16.26 3.07
N ALA A 24 -3.02 -16.97 2.64
CA ALA A 24 -1.75 -17.01 3.34
C ALA A 24 -1.04 -15.65 3.35
N PHE A 25 -1.28 -14.83 2.33
CA PHE A 25 -0.77 -13.46 2.23
C PHE A 25 -1.66 -12.42 2.90
N GLY A 26 -2.81 -12.81 3.46
CA GLY A 26 -3.76 -11.88 4.08
C GLY A 26 -4.33 -10.86 3.10
N ALA A 27 -4.37 -11.17 1.80
CA ALA A 27 -4.85 -10.28 0.75
C ALA A 27 -6.18 -10.79 0.16
N SER A 28 -7.10 -9.88 -0.14
CA SER A 28 -8.39 -10.19 -0.75
C SER A 28 -8.33 -10.31 -2.28
N SER A 29 -7.27 -9.78 -2.90
CA SER A 29 -7.06 -9.84 -4.35
C SER A 29 -5.58 -9.75 -4.70
N VAL A 30 -5.22 -10.13 -5.93
CA VAL A 30 -3.83 -10.00 -6.37
C VAL A 30 -3.42 -8.59 -6.70
N GLU A 31 -4.36 -7.75 -7.07
CA GLU A 31 -4.08 -6.32 -7.15
C GLU A 31 -3.67 -5.77 -5.78
N GLU A 32 -4.38 -6.15 -4.71
CA GLU A 32 -4.04 -5.74 -3.34
C GLU A 32 -2.68 -6.27 -2.90
N TYR A 33 -2.40 -7.55 -3.13
CA TYR A 33 -1.10 -8.13 -2.79
C TYR A 33 0.06 -7.43 -3.52
N VAL A 34 -0.08 -7.25 -4.84
CA VAL A 34 0.94 -6.59 -5.66
C VAL A 34 1.12 -5.13 -5.24
N GLU A 35 0.01 -4.43 -4.94
CA GLU A 35 0.07 -3.06 -4.43
C GLU A 35 0.81 -2.97 -3.09
N ALA A 36 0.51 -3.86 -2.14
CA ALA A 36 1.14 -3.89 -0.82
C ALA A 36 2.65 -4.14 -0.91
N VAL A 37 3.05 -5.19 -1.63
CA VAL A 37 4.47 -5.56 -1.81
C VAL A 37 5.26 -4.45 -2.51
N LEU A 38 4.72 -3.89 -3.59
CA LEU A 38 5.40 -2.79 -4.30
C LEU A 38 5.47 -1.53 -3.44
N ARG A 39 4.44 -1.23 -2.66
CA ARG A 39 4.44 -0.06 -1.77
C ARG A 39 5.51 -0.21 -0.69
N GLU A 40 5.64 -1.38 -0.07
CA GLU A 40 6.69 -1.64 0.91
C GLU A 40 8.09 -1.55 0.27
N ASP A 41 8.35 -2.24 -0.84
CA ASP A 41 9.65 -2.20 -1.53
C ASP A 41 10.06 -0.77 -1.93
N LEU A 42 9.12 0.03 -2.44
CA LEU A 42 9.39 1.42 -2.81
C LEU A 42 9.55 2.34 -1.60
N ARG A 43 8.86 2.08 -0.48
CA ARG A 43 9.06 2.80 0.79
C ARG A 43 10.45 2.54 1.36
N GLU A 44 10.88 1.28 1.40
CA GLU A 44 12.22 0.91 1.87
C GLU A 44 13.33 1.56 1.03
N LYS A 45 13.10 1.72 -0.28
CA LYS A 45 14.02 2.43 -1.19
C LYS A 45 13.93 3.96 -1.10
N GLY A 46 13.05 4.52 -0.28
CA GLY A 46 12.83 5.96 -0.16
C GLY A 46 12.19 6.61 -1.40
N LEU A 47 11.56 5.80 -2.27
CA LEU A 47 10.90 6.26 -3.50
C LEU A 47 9.42 6.58 -3.28
N LEU A 48 8.84 6.11 -2.18
CA LEU A 48 7.51 6.48 -1.71
C LEU A 48 7.56 7.02 -0.28
N PRO A 49 6.71 8.01 0.06
CA PRO A 49 6.56 8.46 1.43
C PRO A 49 6.01 7.33 2.33
N ALA A 50 6.46 7.33 3.59
CA ALA A 50 6.03 6.35 4.60
C ALA A 50 4.52 6.41 4.87
N TYR A 51 3.92 7.59 4.68
CA TYR A 51 2.50 7.85 4.84
C TYR A 51 1.92 8.43 3.55
N THR A 52 0.68 8.09 3.25
CA THR A 52 -0.10 8.83 2.25
C THR A 52 -0.42 10.23 2.80
N PRO A 53 -0.65 11.24 1.94
CA PRO A 53 -1.02 12.58 2.40
C PRO A 53 -2.28 12.61 3.30
N GLU A 54 -3.22 11.68 3.10
CA GLU A 54 -4.35 11.50 4.00
C GLU A 54 -3.94 10.94 5.38
N GLU A 55 -3.08 9.91 5.42
CA GLU A 55 -2.54 9.36 6.67
C GLU A 55 -1.70 10.39 7.42
N GLU A 56 -0.89 11.19 6.72
CA GLU A 56 -0.12 12.29 7.33
C GLU A 56 -1.03 13.31 8.02
N ARG A 57 -2.14 13.71 7.39
CA ARG A 57 -3.10 14.65 7.99
C ARG A 57 -3.82 14.07 9.20
N GLU A 58 -4.12 12.77 9.17
CA GLU A 58 -4.78 12.12 10.32
C GLU A 58 -3.81 11.97 11.49
N VAL A 59 -2.55 11.62 11.22
CA VAL A 59 -1.47 11.61 12.21
C VAL A 59 -1.23 13.02 12.75
N GLU A 60 -1.14 14.03 11.88
CA GLU A 60 -0.98 15.44 12.27
C GLU A 60 -2.15 15.91 13.16
N ARG A 61 -3.38 15.58 12.78
CA ARG A 61 -4.56 15.89 13.60
C ARG A 61 -4.51 15.21 14.97
N ARG A 62 -4.16 13.92 15.03
CA ARG A 62 -4.00 13.21 16.32
C ARG A 62 -2.88 13.81 17.16
N LEU A 63 -1.77 14.20 16.53
CA LEU A 63 -0.64 14.82 17.23
C LEU A 63 -1.01 16.20 17.79
N ARG A 64 -1.79 17.00 17.05
CA ARG A 64 -2.38 18.27 17.54
C ARG A 64 -3.36 18.04 18.69
N ASP A 65 -4.26 17.06 18.57
CA ASP A 65 -5.23 16.71 19.63
C ASP A 65 -4.53 16.23 20.92
N LEU A 66 -3.35 15.61 20.78
CA LEU A 66 -2.49 15.17 21.89
C LEU A 66 -1.52 16.25 22.40
N GLY A 67 -1.49 17.44 21.78
CA GLY A 67 -0.64 18.56 22.19
C GLY A 67 0.85 18.43 21.83
N TYR A 68 1.19 17.56 20.88
CA TYR A 68 2.56 17.39 20.37
C TYR A 68 2.90 18.36 19.21
N LEU A 69 1.90 19.04 18.65
CA LEU A 69 2.03 20.01 17.59
C LEU A 69 1.17 21.23 17.94
N ASP A 70 1.77 22.43 17.92
CA ASP A 70 1.09 23.74 18.05
C ASP A 70 0.48 24.19 16.71
#